data_AF-A0A1Z8ZPC7-F1
#
_entry.id   AF-A0A1Z8ZPC7-F1
#
_cell.length_a   1.000
_cell.length_b   1.000
_cell.length_c   1.000
_cell.angle_alpha   90.00
_cell.angle_beta   90.00
_cell.angle_gamma   90.00
#
_symmetry.space_group_name_H-M   'P 1'
#
loop_
_entity.id
_entity.type
_entity.pdbx_description
1 polymer ?
#
loop_
_entity_poly.entity_id
_entity_poly.type
_entity_poly.pdbx_seq_one_letter_code
_entity_poly.pdbx_strand_id
1 'polypeptide(L)'
;MGKLHSLIGYVVVACAFSSGSAAEGLAGSDRDLPVKKWLDVTFAEHDTGPLLLDVFRPDDDELRPAVLCLHGGFWAKGSKKFMHPLAEDLADRGYVAISSNYRLSGVAPAPAQLHDVQAAIRYLREHADEYGIDPGKIGVTGSSAGGYLAVMAAVVNHSDPLSRPNAAVGMGAQTDLSSPHIQNTRAENWAKFMGGFFHQVPANYTAQSPIAHLSADDPPVAIVCGEHDRPSTRAVAFRNQAFRLGVPTGLTEISGAPHGLLRAADHHLLAVDALDDFFDLYLGHGTTGAVSLALEAEQLDKSPTPLRDHWIRLGGGYHGCEGAQWATFSGAGGKNTELIYAAHHDGLVFRWSEERGLRLWLESTPETSTIRPARAGKGSFYAVEQTTRRLVSLSMEGEVESVLADRLGDKRINRPNDLRVHPTDGSVWITDPNFLYRKRPLETQELPGQYVLRYDPDTNELTAPIKSLAMPNGIAFDRSGRRLFIGDSKQRKLFRFILNERGEVSDVPEPVAAFPKGLDGVSLDPRGNLWVAEPDGVTIISQSGKQIARLPFPDPATSIDFIADDSGDFHWVAVTTRRAAHVATFKF
;
A
#
# COMPACT_ATOMS: atom_id res chain seq x y z
N MET A 1 -37.74 -44.69 4.31
CA MET A 1 -37.99 -44.44 2.88
C MET A 1 -38.57 -43.05 2.75
N GLY A 2 -37.98 -42.01 2.16
CA GLY A 2 -36.72 -41.76 1.47
C GLY A 2 -36.90 -40.33 0.91
N LYS A 3 -36.11 -39.36 1.39
CA LYS A 3 -36.21 -37.95 1.00
C LYS A 3 -35.50 -37.74 -0.34
N LEU A 4 -36.16 -37.01 -1.25
CA LEU A 4 -35.68 -36.64 -2.59
C LEU A 4 -34.75 -35.42 -2.48
N HIS A 5 -33.49 -35.56 -2.91
CA HIS A 5 -32.57 -34.44 -3.16
C HIS A 5 -32.55 -34.14 -4.67
N SER A 6 -32.65 -32.85 -5.00
CA SER A 6 -32.45 -32.30 -6.35
C SER A 6 -30.95 -32.03 -6.56
N LEU A 7 -30.43 -32.47 -7.70
CA LEU A 7 -29.04 -32.40 -8.12
C LEU A 7 -28.83 -31.14 -8.99
N ILE A 8 -27.97 -30.22 -8.56
CA ILE A 8 -27.50 -29.08 -9.37
C ILE A 8 -26.24 -29.54 -10.11
N GLY A 9 -26.28 -29.51 -11.44
CA GLY A 9 -25.18 -29.89 -12.32
C GLY A 9 -24.10 -28.81 -12.42
N TYR A 10 -22.84 -29.20 -12.22
CA TYR A 10 -21.66 -28.41 -12.56
C TYR A 10 -21.33 -28.58 -14.04
N VAL A 11 -21.23 -27.47 -14.77
CA VAL A 11 -20.67 -27.43 -16.13
C VAL A 11 -19.14 -27.38 -16.01
N VAL A 12 -18.49 -28.46 -16.43
CA VAL A 12 -17.03 -28.51 -16.63
C VAL A 12 -16.74 -28.00 -18.03
N VAL A 13 -16.09 -26.84 -18.15
CA VAL A 13 -15.50 -26.40 -19.41
C VAL A 13 -14.12 -27.03 -19.53
N ALA A 14 -14.02 -28.06 -20.36
CA ALA A 14 -12.75 -28.68 -20.74
C ALA A 14 -12.12 -27.85 -21.89
N CYS A 15 -10.99 -27.19 -21.64
CA CYS A 15 -10.18 -26.60 -22.70
C CYS A 15 -9.33 -27.70 -23.36
N ALA A 16 -9.60 -27.95 -24.63
CA ALA A 16 -8.80 -28.82 -25.47
C ALA A 16 -7.49 -28.11 -25.88
N PHE A 17 -6.36 -28.76 -25.65
CA PHE A 17 -5.06 -28.34 -26.19
C PHE A 17 -5.03 -28.59 -27.71
N SER A 18 -4.85 -27.54 -28.50
CA SER A 18 -4.33 -27.64 -29.86
C SER A 18 -2.87 -27.16 -29.88
N SER A 19 -2.00 -28.05 -30.33
CA SER A 19 -0.58 -27.82 -30.56
C SER A 19 -0.37 -27.03 -31.85
N GLY A 20 0.35 -25.90 -31.79
CA GLY A 20 0.69 -25.14 -32.99
C GLY A 20 1.32 -23.78 -32.72
N SER A 21 2.62 -23.78 -32.39
CA SER A 21 3.66 -22.77 -32.68
C SER A 21 3.21 -21.35 -33.09
N ALA A 22 3.32 -20.40 -32.16
CA ALA A 22 3.90 -19.06 -32.37
C ALA A 22 4.07 -18.38 -31.00
N ALA A 23 5.12 -18.77 -30.26
CA ALA A 23 5.55 -18.08 -29.05
C ALA A 23 6.83 -17.29 -29.38
N GLU A 24 6.67 -16.01 -29.66
CA GLU A 24 7.74 -15.02 -29.54
C GLU A 24 7.15 -13.73 -28.96
N GLY A 25 7.63 -13.34 -27.78
CA GLY A 25 7.65 -11.95 -27.35
C GLY A 25 6.61 -11.45 -26.35
N LEU A 26 6.43 -12.12 -25.20
CA LEU A 26 6.06 -11.43 -23.96
C LEU A 26 7.32 -11.32 -23.11
N ALA A 27 7.96 -10.16 -23.12
CA ALA A 27 9.03 -9.84 -22.18
C ALA A 27 8.41 -9.66 -20.79
N GLY A 28 8.37 -10.74 -20.01
CA GLY A 28 8.41 -10.65 -18.56
C GLY A 28 9.72 -9.98 -18.16
N SER A 29 9.75 -9.30 -17.01
CA SER A 29 10.99 -8.78 -16.45
C SER A 29 11.97 -9.93 -16.20
N ASP A 30 12.92 -10.11 -17.12
CA ASP A 30 14.13 -10.91 -16.96
C ASP A 30 14.85 -10.48 -15.68
N ARG A 31 14.79 -11.28 -14.60
CA ARG A 31 15.91 -11.58 -13.68
C ARG A 31 15.63 -12.87 -12.87
N ASP A 32 15.41 -14.00 -13.55
CA ASP A 32 15.69 -15.32 -12.93
C ASP A 32 17.21 -15.49 -12.85
N LEU A 33 17.86 -14.72 -11.97
CA LEU A 33 19.28 -14.90 -11.69
C LEU A 33 19.44 -16.16 -10.84
N PRO A 34 20.37 -17.06 -11.18
CA PRO A 34 20.67 -18.17 -10.30
C PRO A 34 21.06 -17.64 -8.91
N VAL A 35 20.66 -18.33 -7.84
CA VAL A 35 20.98 -17.92 -6.46
C VAL A 35 22.21 -18.68 -5.97
N LYS A 36 23.29 -17.94 -5.66
CA LYS A 36 24.47 -18.46 -4.98
C LYS A 36 24.19 -18.63 -3.49
N LYS A 37 24.57 -19.78 -2.94
CA LYS A 37 24.28 -20.17 -1.55
C LYS A 37 25.56 -20.48 -0.78
N TRP A 38 25.68 -19.91 0.42
CA TRP A 38 26.65 -20.33 1.43
C TRP A 38 25.87 -20.93 2.58
N LEU A 39 26.10 -22.21 2.87
CA LEU A 39 25.35 -22.94 3.88
C LEU A 39 26.22 -23.24 5.10
N ASP A 40 25.58 -23.23 6.27
CA ASP A 40 26.16 -23.57 7.57
C ASP A 40 27.40 -22.71 7.90
N VAL A 41 27.32 -21.41 7.61
CA VAL A 41 28.35 -20.42 7.95
C VAL A 41 28.30 -20.12 9.44
N THR A 42 29.41 -20.38 10.15
CA THR A 42 29.54 -20.02 11.56
C THR A 42 29.75 -18.52 11.72
N PHE A 43 28.83 -17.84 12.43
CA PHE A 43 28.94 -16.40 12.69
C PHE A 43 29.24 -16.06 14.16
N ALA A 44 29.04 -17.02 15.07
CA ALA A 44 29.37 -16.86 16.49
C ALA A 44 29.68 -18.21 17.13
N GLU A 45 30.62 -18.19 18.08
CA GLU A 45 30.99 -19.34 18.90
C GLU A 45 30.56 -19.10 20.35
N HIS A 46 29.92 -20.11 20.95
CA HIS A 46 29.52 -20.10 22.34
C HIS A 46 29.87 -21.45 22.99
N ASP A 47 29.94 -21.49 24.33
CA ASP A 47 30.13 -22.73 25.08
C ASP A 47 29.03 -23.77 24.80
N THR A 48 27.87 -23.31 24.33
CA THR A 48 26.72 -24.14 23.95
C THR A 48 26.78 -24.67 22.51
N GLY A 49 27.84 -24.35 21.77
CA GLY A 49 28.06 -24.71 20.35
C GLY A 49 28.00 -23.50 19.40
N PRO A 50 28.40 -23.71 18.13
CA PRO A 50 28.42 -22.65 17.11
C PRO A 50 27.01 -22.24 16.70
N LEU A 51 26.84 -20.96 16.39
CA LEU A 51 25.65 -20.44 15.71
C LEU A 51 25.93 -20.28 14.23
N LEU A 52 24.98 -20.78 13.44
CA LEU A 52 25.09 -20.90 11.99
C LEU A 52 24.05 -20.04 11.29
N LEU A 53 24.43 -19.50 10.14
CA LEU A 53 23.55 -18.84 9.17
C LEU A 53 23.75 -19.41 7.77
N ASP A 54 22.78 -19.16 6.89
CA ASP A 54 22.83 -19.45 5.46
C ASP A 54 22.63 -18.15 4.68
N VAL A 55 23.45 -17.92 3.65
CA VAL A 55 23.38 -16.73 2.78
C VAL A 55 22.85 -17.15 1.40
N PHE A 56 21.88 -16.40 0.90
CA PHE A 56 21.25 -16.54 -0.41
C PHE A 56 21.45 -15.22 -1.16
N ARG A 57 22.14 -15.28 -2.30
CA ARG A 57 22.53 -14.08 -3.05
C ARG A 57 22.28 -14.28 -4.54
N PRO A 58 21.70 -13.31 -5.26
CA PRO A 58 21.74 -13.28 -6.72
C PRO A 58 23.15 -13.49 -7.26
N ASP A 59 23.29 -14.32 -8.29
CA ASP A 59 24.58 -14.62 -8.94
C ASP A 59 24.95 -13.53 -9.95
N ASP A 60 25.34 -12.37 -9.43
CA ASP A 60 25.92 -11.24 -10.16
C ASP A 60 27.06 -10.59 -9.37
N ASP A 61 27.56 -9.41 -9.75
CA ASP A 61 28.64 -8.70 -9.01
C ASP A 61 28.13 -7.43 -8.32
N GLU A 62 26.80 -7.27 -8.18
CA GLU A 62 26.21 -6.06 -7.63
C GLU A 62 26.29 -6.02 -6.09
N LEU A 63 26.48 -4.80 -5.57
CA LEU A 63 26.34 -4.47 -4.15
C LEU A 63 24.84 -4.32 -3.82
N ARG A 64 24.33 -5.12 -2.89
CA ARG A 64 22.88 -5.27 -2.65
C ARG A 64 22.50 -5.02 -1.19
N PRO A 65 21.30 -4.49 -0.89
CA PRO A 65 20.78 -4.52 0.46
C PRO A 65 20.63 -5.95 0.96
N ALA A 66 20.84 -6.17 2.26
CA ALA A 66 20.71 -7.47 2.89
C ALA A 66 19.49 -7.56 3.81
N VAL A 67 18.88 -8.74 3.91
CA VAL A 67 17.76 -9.01 4.82
C VAL A 67 18.04 -10.25 5.66
N LEU A 68 18.20 -10.05 6.97
CA LEU A 68 18.34 -11.14 7.94
C LEU A 68 16.95 -11.68 8.34
N CYS A 69 16.69 -12.94 8.02
CA CYS A 69 15.44 -13.66 8.25
C CYS A 69 15.51 -14.57 9.48
N LEU A 70 14.68 -14.28 10.49
CA LEU A 70 14.65 -14.97 11.79
C LEU A 70 13.42 -15.89 11.91
N HIS A 71 13.67 -17.15 12.27
CA HIS A 71 12.62 -18.14 12.38
C HIS A 71 11.69 -17.91 13.59
N GLY A 72 10.44 -18.38 13.49
CA GLY A 72 9.52 -18.46 14.61
C GLY A 72 9.71 -19.71 15.48
N GLY A 73 8.85 -19.88 16.48
CA GLY A 73 8.83 -21.09 17.32
C GLY A 73 8.88 -20.86 18.83
N PHE A 74 8.30 -19.76 19.32
CA PHE A 74 8.24 -19.42 20.76
C PHE A 74 9.61 -19.41 21.44
N TRP A 75 10.66 -19.05 20.71
CA TRP A 75 12.08 -19.14 21.13
C TRP A 75 12.55 -20.53 21.55
N ALA A 76 11.68 -21.53 21.63
CA ALA A 76 11.93 -22.85 22.19
C ALA A 76 12.23 -23.91 21.12
N LYS A 77 11.89 -23.62 19.85
CA LYS A 77 12.12 -24.49 18.70
C LYS A 77 12.30 -23.66 17.43
N GLY A 78 12.76 -24.34 16.38
CA GLY A 78 12.92 -23.78 15.04
C GLY A 78 14.36 -23.90 14.56
N SER A 79 14.59 -23.50 13.31
CA SER A 79 15.92 -23.44 12.71
C SER A 79 15.91 -22.50 11.50
N LYS A 80 17.10 -22.04 11.07
CA LYS A 80 17.30 -21.26 9.84
C LYS A 80 16.63 -21.85 8.60
N LYS A 81 16.51 -23.19 8.52
CA LYS A 81 15.85 -23.88 7.39
C LYS A 81 14.38 -23.50 7.20
N PHE A 82 13.71 -23.04 8.26
CA PHE A 82 12.31 -22.60 8.15
C PHE A 82 12.16 -21.28 7.39
N MET A 83 13.26 -20.55 7.19
CA MET A 83 13.29 -19.27 6.50
C MET A 83 13.83 -19.38 5.06
N HIS A 84 14.26 -20.58 4.62
CA HIS A 84 14.80 -20.77 3.27
C HIS A 84 13.84 -20.32 2.16
N PRO A 85 12.54 -20.68 2.15
CA PRO A 85 11.64 -20.22 1.09
C PRO A 85 11.54 -18.69 1.04
N LEU A 86 11.44 -18.03 2.20
CA LEU A 86 11.41 -16.57 2.27
C LEU A 86 12.73 -15.95 1.78
N ALA A 87 13.86 -16.55 2.15
CA ALA A 87 15.17 -16.06 1.74
C ALA A 87 15.40 -16.21 0.23
N GLU A 88 14.89 -17.29 -0.38
CA GLU A 88 14.93 -17.49 -1.83
C GLU A 88 14.08 -16.45 -2.55
N ASP A 89 12.83 -16.23 -2.14
CA ASP A 89 11.97 -15.21 -2.78
C ASP A 89 12.51 -13.77 -2.63
N LEU A 90 13.19 -13.47 -1.51
CA LEU A 90 13.87 -12.18 -1.34
C LEU A 90 15.14 -12.09 -2.20
N ALA A 91 15.88 -13.20 -2.37
CA ALA A 91 17.00 -13.21 -3.30
C ALA A 91 16.53 -12.94 -4.73
N ASP A 92 15.43 -13.55 -5.16
CA ASP A 92 14.83 -13.33 -6.49
C ASP A 92 14.38 -11.87 -6.69
N ARG A 93 14.06 -11.15 -5.60
CA ARG A 93 13.75 -9.71 -5.60
C ARG A 93 14.97 -8.80 -5.51
N GLY A 94 16.17 -9.36 -5.53
CA GLY A 94 17.42 -8.62 -5.62
C GLY A 94 18.09 -8.31 -4.28
N TYR A 95 17.67 -8.92 -3.17
CA TYR A 95 18.35 -8.80 -1.87
C TYR A 95 19.43 -9.87 -1.69
N VAL A 96 20.39 -9.62 -0.80
CA VAL A 96 21.13 -10.71 -0.14
C VAL A 96 20.31 -11.16 1.06
N ALA A 97 19.70 -12.34 1.02
CA ALA A 97 18.86 -12.83 2.11
C ALA A 97 19.63 -13.82 3.00
N ILE A 98 19.45 -13.72 4.31
CA ILE A 98 20.21 -14.51 5.29
C ILE A 98 19.26 -15.22 6.24
N SER A 99 19.27 -16.55 6.25
CA SER A 99 18.53 -17.32 7.25
C SER A 99 19.44 -17.65 8.43
N SER A 100 19.09 -17.23 9.65
CA SER A 100 19.98 -17.40 10.82
C SER A 100 19.36 -18.16 11.98
N ASN A 101 20.20 -18.92 12.70
CA ASN A 101 19.87 -19.52 13.99
C ASN A 101 20.16 -18.54 15.14
N TYR A 102 19.38 -18.65 16.22
CA TYR A 102 19.67 -18.05 17.51
C TYR A 102 19.52 -19.11 18.61
N ARG A 103 20.14 -18.93 19.78
CA ARG A 103 20.06 -19.89 20.89
C ARG A 103 18.62 -20.05 21.35
N LEU A 104 18.14 -21.28 21.48
CA LEU A 104 16.77 -21.52 21.95
C LEU A 104 16.65 -21.26 23.46
N SER A 105 15.46 -20.94 23.95
CA SER A 105 15.20 -20.62 25.37
C SER A 105 15.46 -21.77 26.33
N GLY A 106 15.51 -23.01 25.83
CA GLY A 106 15.96 -24.17 26.61
C GLY A 106 17.48 -24.25 26.80
N VAL A 107 18.24 -23.47 26.02
CA VAL A 107 19.71 -23.36 26.10
C VAL A 107 20.09 -22.13 26.93
N ALA A 108 19.49 -20.97 26.65
CA ALA A 108 19.73 -19.75 27.41
C ALA A 108 18.47 -18.85 27.44
N PRO A 109 18.11 -18.24 28.57
CA PRO A 109 17.02 -17.27 28.62
C PRO A 109 17.39 -15.96 27.92
N ALA A 110 16.40 -15.10 27.69
CA ALA A 110 16.62 -13.73 27.22
C ALA A 110 17.58 -12.97 28.16
N PRO A 111 18.44 -12.07 27.65
CA PRO A 111 18.48 -11.56 26.27
C PRO A 111 19.41 -12.35 25.30
N ALA A 112 19.78 -13.60 25.59
CA ALA A 112 20.74 -14.35 24.77
C ALA A 112 20.41 -14.35 23.26
N GLN A 113 19.12 -14.52 22.93
CA GLN A 113 18.61 -14.51 21.55
C GLN A 113 18.83 -13.18 20.85
N LEU A 114 18.63 -12.06 21.56
CA LEU A 114 18.82 -10.72 21.01
C LEU A 114 20.31 -10.47 20.74
N HIS A 115 21.19 -10.90 21.65
CA HIS A 115 22.64 -10.81 21.46
C HIS A 115 23.10 -11.61 20.24
N ASP A 116 22.51 -12.77 19.98
CA ASP A 116 22.81 -13.60 18.80
C ASP A 116 22.40 -12.88 17.51
N VAL A 117 21.24 -12.22 17.49
CA VAL A 117 20.79 -11.42 16.35
C VAL A 117 21.71 -10.22 16.11
N GLN A 118 22.08 -9.50 17.18
CA GLN A 118 23.04 -8.40 17.11
C GLN A 118 24.41 -8.85 16.59
N ALA A 119 24.87 -10.04 16.99
CA ALA A 119 26.11 -10.64 16.49
C ALA A 119 26.00 -11.01 15.00
N ALA A 120 24.86 -11.54 14.55
CA ALA A 120 24.62 -11.81 13.13
C ALA A 120 24.64 -10.52 12.30
N ILE A 121 23.98 -9.44 12.76
CA ILE A 121 23.99 -8.14 12.05
C ILE A 121 25.41 -7.60 11.93
N ARG A 122 26.19 -7.63 13.02
CA ARG A 122 27.59 -7.21 13.00
C ARG A 122 28.43 -8.07 12.03
N TYR A 123 28.28 -9.39 12.09
CA TYR A 123 28.97 -10.31 11.19
C TYR A 123 28.68 -9.98 9.72
N LEU A 124 27.43 -9.70 9.36
CA LEU A 124 27.06 -9.32 7.99
C LEU A 124 27.71 -8.01 7.54
N ARG A 125 27.90 -7.04 8.45
CA ARG A 125 28.64 -5.80 8.13
C ARG A 125 30.13 -6.05 7.95
N GLU A 126 30.72 -6.87 8.81
CA GLU A 126 32.15 -7.21 8.78
C GLU A 126 32.53 -8.06 7.56
N HIS A 127 31.60 -8.89 7.08
CA HIS A 127 31.76 -9.77 5.91
C HIS A 127 31.02 -9.25 4.67
N ALA A 128 30.71 -7.95 4.63
CA ALA A 128 29.89 -7.37 3.57
C ALA A 128 30.45 -7.61 2.17
N ASP A 129 31.77 -7.42 2.00
CA ASP A 129 32.48 -7.63 0.73
C ASP A 129 32.42 -9.10 0.26
N GLU A 130 32.42 -10.07 1.19
CA GLU A 130 32.38 -11.50 0.88
C GLU A 130 31.05 -11.91 0.22
N TYR A 131 29.97 -11.26 0.64
CA TYR A 131 28.61 -11.58 0.23
C TYR A 131 27.99 -10.53 -0.70
N GLY A 132 28.73 -9.50 -1.11
CA GLY A 132 28.22 -8.40 -1.94
C GLY A 132 27.10 -7.60 -1.27
N ILE A 133 27.21 -7.38 0.04
CA ILE A 133 26.23 -6.64 0.86
C ILE A 133 26.65 -5.18 0.95
N ASP A 134 25.71 -4.25 0.78
CA ASP A 134 25.93 -2.87 1.20
C ASP A 134 25.81 -2.79 2.74
N PRO A 135 26.90 -2.51 3.48
CA PRO A 135 26.90 -2.55 4.94
C PRO A 135 26.03 -1.44 5.57
N GLY A 136 25.65 -0.43 4.80
CA GLY A 136 24.71 0.62 5.18
C GLY A 136 23.23 0.25 4.97
N LYS A 137 22.94 -0.94 4.42
CA LYS A 137 21.60 -1.35 3.99
C LYS A 137 21.22 -2.75 4.47
N ILE A 138 21.23 -2.96 5.79
CA ILE A 138 20.89 -4.26 6.39
C ILE A 138 19.54 -4.19 7.10
N GLY A 139 18.53 -4.86 6.53
CA GLY A 139 17.23 -5.08 7.12
C GLY A 139 17.17 -6.35 7.96
N VAL A 140 16.19 -6.41 8.88
CA VAL A 140 15.90 -7.63 9.65
C VAL A 140 14.41 -7.92 9.63
N THR A 141 14.05 -9.17 9.40
CA THR A 141 12.68 -9.65 9.49
C THR A 141 12.60 -10.99 10.21
N GLY A 142 11.39 -11.39 10.59
CA GLY A 142 11.16 -12.74 11.10
C GLY A 142 9.71 -13.03 11.39
N SER A 143 9.42 -14.30 11.67
CA SER A 143 8.07 -14.77 11.97
C SER A 143 7.86 -14.98 13.48
N SER A 144 6.77 -14.47 14.04
CA SER A 144 6.35 -14.68 15.43
C SER A 144 7.46 -14.31 16.42
N ALA A 145 8.08 -15.29 17.09
CA ALA A 145 9.26 -15.09 17.95
C ALA A 145 10.46 -14.42 17.23
N GLY A 146 10.69 -14.75 15.96
CA GLY A 146 11.71 -14.11 15.12
C GLY A 146 11.31 -12.69 14.73
N GLY A 147 10.02 -12.44 14.49
CA GLY A 147 9.50 -11.09 14.22
C GLY A 147 9.61 -10.17 15.43
N TYR A 148 9.41 -10.73 16.64
CA TYR A 148 9.73 -10.06 17.88
C TYR A 148 11.23 -9.68 17.95
N LEU A 149 12.13 -10.62 17.67
CA LEU A 149 13.57 -10.34 17.72
C LEU A 149 13.98 -9.29 16.70
N ALA A 150 13.38 -9.29 15.50
CA ALA A 150 13.61 -8.26 14.49
C ALA A 150 13.25 -6.86 14.99
N VAL A 151 12.06 -6.71 15.56
CA VAL A 151 11.59 -5.42 16.11
C VAL A 151 12.43 -5.00 17.32
N MET A 152 12.71 -5.94 18.24
CA MET A 152 13.54 -5.66 19.42
C MET A 152 14.96 -5.22 19.03
N ALA A 153 15.57 -5.86 18.04
CA ALA A 153 16.91 -5.50 17.56
C ALA A 153 16.97 -4.13 16.89
N ALA A 154 15.85 -3.58 16.42
CA ALA A 154 15.80 -2.23 15.85
C ALA A 154 15.74 -1.12 16.91
N VAL A 155 15.02 -1.38 18.01
CA VAL A 155 14.63 -0.35 18.98
C VAL A 155 15.42 -0.39 20.28
N VAL A 156 16.08 -1.51 20.61
CA VAL A 156 16.90 -1.58 21.82
C VAL A 156 18.04 -0.57 21.73
N ASN A 157 18.48 -0.03 22.86
CA ASN A 157 19.68 0.82 22.86
C ASN A 157 20.91 0.01 22.43
N HIS A 158 21.71 0.57 21.51
CA HIS A 158 22.92 -0.06 20.98
C HIS A 158 24.17 0.59 21.55
N SER A 159 24.97 -0.18 22.29
CA SER A 159 26.34 0.23 22.64
C SER A 159 27.30 0.12 21.44
N ASP A 160 26.98 -0.77 20.49
CA ASP A 160 27.71 -0.99 19.25
C ASP A 160 26.79 -0.65 18.06
N PRO A 161 27.01 0.48 17.36
CA PRO A 161 26.22 0.86 16.19
C PRO A 161 26.20 -0.19 15.08
N LEU A 162 27.25 -1.02 14.96
CA LEU A 162 27.32 -2.09 13.95
C LEU A 162 26.34 -3.24 14.23
N SER A 163 25.71 -3.28 15.40
CA SER A 163 24.70 -4.27 15.75
C SER A 163 23.26 -3.84 15.46
N ARG A 164 23.05 -2.59 15.01
CA ARG A 164 21.72 -2.02 14.74
C ARG A 164 21.29 -2.22 13.30
N PRO A 165 20.09 -2.75 12.99
CA PRO A 165 19.63 -2.83 11.60
C PRO A 165 19.25 -1.45 11.06
N ASN A 166 19.28 -1.30 9.74
CA ASN A 166 18.87 -0.09 9.03
C ASN A 166 17.35 0.00 8.86
N ALA A 167 16.64 -1.12 8.89
CA ALA A 167 15.18 -1.20 8.89
C ALA A 167 14.73 -2.56 9.47
N ALA A 168 13.52 -2.66 10.02
CA ALA A 168 13.00 -3.93 10.52
C ALA A 168 11.51 -4.17 10.24
N VAL A 169 11.15 -5.43 10.01
CA VAL A 169 9.75 -5.86 9.84
C VAL A 169 9.43 -7.05 10.73
N GLY A 170 8.49 -6.89 11.65
CA GLY A 170 8.00 -7.98 12.49
C GLY A 170 6.76 -8.67 11.92
N MET A 171 6.86 -9.94 11.50
CA MET A 171 5.67 -10.69 11.06
C MET A 171 5.01 -11.41 12.23
N GLY A 172 3.76 -11.08 12.56
CA GLY A 172 3.04 -11.66 13.71
C GLY A 172 3.76 -11.40 15.06
N ALA A 173 4.50 -10.29 15.14
CA ALA A 173 5.34 -9.97 16.28
C ALA A 173 4.53 -9.46 17.48
N GLN A 174 5.00 -9.75 18.70
CA GLN A 174 4.49 -9.09 19.91
C GLN A 174 5.45 -7.99 20.32
N THR A 175 4.96 -6.77 20.51
CA THR A 175 5.80 -5.60 20.85
C THR A 175 5.61 -5.12 22.29
N ASP A 176 4.60 -5.62 22.98
CA ASP A 176 4.34 -5.39 24.40
C ASP A 176 4.19 -6.73 25.13
N LEU A 177 5.29 -7.16 25.74
CA LEU A 177 5.34 -8.40 26.50
C LEU A 177 4.78 -8.22 27.93
N SER A 178 4.42 -6.99 28.30
CA SER A 178 3.76 -6.66 29.55
C SER A 178 2.25 -6.53 29.40
N SER A 179 1.68 -6.83 28.23
CA SER A 179 0.22 -6.72 28.00
C SER A 179 -0.60 -7.66 28.92
N PRO A 180 -1.83 -7.29 29.31
CA PRO A 180 -2.65 -8.09 30.23
C PRO A 180 -2.84 -9.56 29.83
N HIS A 181 -2.90 -9.83 28.52
CA HIS A 181 -2.97 -11.19 27.99
C HIS A 181 -1.74 -12.03 28.37
N ILE A 182 -0.54 -11.44 28.28
CA ILE A 182 0.72 -12.12 28.57
C ILE A 182 0.95 -12.21 30.07
N GLN A 183 0.60 -11.18 30.85
CA GLN A 183 0.67 -11.24 32.31
C GLN A 183 -0.09 -12.44 32.89
N ASN A 184 -1.22 -12.78 32.25
CA ASN A 184 -2.08 -13.89 32.66
C ASN A 184 -1.70 -15.24 32.03
N THR A 185 -0.71 -15.30 31.14
CA THR A 185 -0.30 -16.55 30.51
C THR A 185 0.32 -17.52 31.53
N ARG A 186 0.15 -18.82 31.27
CA ARG A 186 0.79 -19.92 31.99
C ARG A 186 1.61 -20.82 31.06
N ALA A 187 1.83 -20.38 29.83
CA ALA A 187 2.62 -21.12 28.86
C ALA A 187 4.10 -21.14 29.25
N GLU A 188 4.64 -22.34 29.49
CA GLU A 188 6.02 -22.55 29.98
C GLU A 188 7.09 -21.92 29.09
N ASN A 189 6.88 -21.87 27.77
CA ASN A 189 7.86 -21.31 26.84
C ASN A 189 8.12 -19.81 27.12
N TRP A 190 7.11 -19.07 27.60
CA TRP A 190 7.30 -17.68 28.04
C TRP A 190 8.17 -17.63 29.28
N ALA A 191 7.91 -18.50 30.26
CA ALA A 191 8.70 -18.54 31.48
C ALA A 191 10.15 -18.94 31.22
N LYS A 192 10.41 -19.91 30.33
CA LYS A 192 11.78 -20.30 29.92
C LYS A 192 12.52 -19.16 29.25
N PHE A 193 11.85 -18.43 28.35
CA PHE A 193 12.45 -17.27 27.69
C PHE A 193 12.73 -16.13 28.67
N MET A 194 11.82 -15.85 29.61
CA MET A 194 11.93 -14.71 30.53
C MET A 194 12.71 -15.01 31.83
N GLY A 195 13.04 -16.27 32.09
CA GLY A 195 13.61 -16.71 33.38
C GLY A 195 12.58 -16.84 34.52
N GLY A 196 11.28 -16.85 34.20
CA GLY A 196 10.18 -16.98 35.15
C GLY A 196 8.84 -16.50 34.57
N PHE A 197 7.72 -16.80 35.24
CA PHE A 197 6.42 -16.24 34.85
C PHE A 197 6.32 -14.74 35.20
N PHE A 198 5.42 -14.00 34.56
CA PHE A 198 5.27 -12.55 34.75
C PHE A 198 5.16 -12.12 36.22
N HIS A 199 4.36 -12.83 37.03
CA HIS A 199 4.20 -12.51 38.46
C HIS A 199 5.47 -12.73 39.30
N GLN A 200 6.47 -13.43 38.75
CA GLN A 200 7.75 -13.70 39.40
C GLN A 200 8.84 -12.72 38.93
N VAL A 201 8.85 -12.40 37.63
CA VAL A 201 9.90 -11.59 36.98
C VAL A 201 9.32 -10.46 36.11
N PRO A 202 8.44 -9.58 36.64
CA PRO A 202 7.73 -8.59 35.82
C PRO A 202 8.69 -7.62 35.11
N ALA A 203 9.80 -7.26 35.76
CA ALA A 203 10.84 -6.41 35.17
C ALA A 203 11.46 -7.02 33.90
N ASN A 204 11.61 -8.35 33.82
CA ASN A 204 12.16 -9.00 32.63
C ASN A 204 11.19 -8.87 31.45
N TYR A 205 9.88 -9.00 31.67
CA TYR A 205 8.90 -8.82 30.60
C TYR A 205 8.87 -7.38 30.10
N THR A 206 8.99 -6.38 30.99
CA THR A 206 9.12 -4.97 30.59
C THR A 206 10.42 -4.73 29.81
N ALA A 207 11.55 -5.22 30.31
CA ALA A 207 12.85 -5.09 29.65
C ALA A 207 12.89 -5.79 28.28
N GLN A 208 12.10 -6.85 28.10
CA GLN A 208 11.98 -7.56 26.84
C GLN A 208 10.82 -7.04 25.96
N SER A 209 10.15 -5.94 26.30
CA SER A 209 9.07 -5.36 25.48
C SER A 209 9.62 -4.28 24.54
N PRO A 210 9.59 -4.45 23.20
CA PRO A 210 10.08 -3.46 22.26
C PRO A 210 9.51 -2.05 22.45
N ILE A 211 8.23 -1.94 22.81
CA ILE A 211 7.58 -0.65 23.06
C ILE A 211 8.26 0.17 24.18
N ALA A 212 8.94 -0.48 25.12
CA ALA A 212 9.65 0.18 26.21
C ALA A 212 10.98 0.82 25.78
N HIS A 213 11.49 0.52 24.59
CA HIS A 213 12.78 1.01 24.09
C HIS A 213 12.66 2.02 22.96
N LEU A 214 11.46 2.19 22.37
CA LEU A 214 11.22 3.10 21.25
C LEU A 214 11.73 4.53 21.51
N SER A 215 12.51 5.05 20.58
CA SER A 215 13.09 6.40 20.59
C SER A 215 12.93 7.09 19.22
N ALA A 216 13.10 8.42 19.16
CA ALA A 216 12.99 9.17 17.90
C ALA A 216 14.13 8.86 16.90
N ASP A 217 15.24 8.30 17.39
CA ASP A 217 16.42 7.96 16.58
C ASP A 217 16.33 6.52 16.02
N ASP A 218 15.17 5.87 16.13
CA ASP A 218 14.99 4.50 15.68
C ASP A 218 14.87 4.37 14.16
N PRO A 219 15.42 3.29 13.56
CA PRO A 219 15.26 3.04 12.15
C PRO A 219 13.78 2.76 11.83
N PRO A 220 13.39 2.80 10.54
CA PRO A 220 12.07 2.36 10.10
C PRO A 220 11.71 0.97 10.65
N VAL A 221 10.52 0.84 11.25
CA VAL A 221 9.99 -0.43 11.76
C VAL A 221 8.54 -0.64 11.30
N ALA A 222 8.26 -1.71 10.55
CA ALA A 222 6.89 -2.10 10.17
C ALA A 222 6.46 -3.45 10.76
N ILE A 223 5.17 -3.72 10.65
CA ILE A 223 4.52 -4.92 11.14
C ILE A 223 3.73 -5.56 10.00
N VAL A 224 3.82 -6.87 9.87
CA VAL A 224 2.92 -7.65 8.99
C VAL A 224 2.17 -8.63 9.85
N CYS A 225 0.85 -8.70 9.76
CA CYS A 225 0.08 -9.69 10.51
C CYS A 225 -1.09 -10.24 9.69
N GLY A 226 -1.70 -11.32 10.16
CA GLY A 226 -2.91 -11.86 9.56
C GLY A 226 -4.16 -11.26 10.20
N GLU A 227 -5.22 -11.09 9.42
CA GLU A 227 -6.52 -10.59 9.90
C GLU A 227 -7.10 -11.46 11.02
N HIS A 228 -6.97 -12.78 10.89
CA HIS A 228 -7.42 -13.77 11.87
C HIS A 228 -6.37 -14.10 12.94
N ASP A 229 -5.24 -13.38 12.98
CA ASP A 229 -4.28 -13.43 14.07
C ASP A 229 -4.81 -12.66 15.31
N ARG A 230 -4.11 -12.77 16.43
CA ARG A 230 -4.43 -12.06 17.67
C ARG A 230 -4.34 -10.55 17.46
N PRO A 231 -5.30 -9.75 17.97
CA PRO A 231 -5.22 -8.30 17.86
C PRO A 231 -3.94 -7.66 18.38
N SER A 232 -3.26 -8.27 19.34
CA SER A 232 -1.98 -7.77 19.86
C SER A 232 -0.85 -7.79 18.81
N THR A 233 -0.92 -8.63 17.77
CA THR A 233 0.12 -8.69 16.73
C THR A 233 0.01 -7.57 15.70
N ARG A 234 -1.09 -6.78 15.71
CA ARG A 234 -1.20 -5.52 14.96
C ARG A 234 -0.33 -4.40 15.54
N ALA A 235 0.20 -4.63 16.75
CA ALA A 235 1.13 -3.76 17.48
C ALA A 235 0.69 -2.28 17.55
N VAL A 236 -0.62 -2.03 17.69
CA VAL A 236 -1.21 -0.68 17.62
C VAL A 236 -0.53 0.30 18.58
N ALA A 237 -0.32 -0.08 19.85
CA ALA A 237 0.32 0.80 20.84
C ALA A 237 1.76 1.16 20.45
N PHE A 238 2.53 0.19 19.97
CA PHE A 238 3.91 0.40 19.51
C PHE A 238 3.94 1.32 18.29
N ARG A 239 3.12 1.05 17.28
CA ARG A 239 3.06 1.86 16.06
C ARG A 239 2.61 3.29 16.32
N ASN A 240 1.62 3.49 17.19
CA ASN A 240 1.19 4.82 17.58
C ASN A 240 2.30 5.59 18.32
N GLN A 241 3.12 4.89 19.11
CA GLN A 241 4.28 5.50 19.77
C GLN A 241 5.40 5.83 18.77
N ALA A 242 5.75 4.89 17.88
CA ALA A 242 6.74 5.10 16.82
C ALA A 242 6.36 6.31 15.96
N PHE A 243 5.10 6.40 15.53
CA PHE A 243 4.60 7.53 14.76
C PHE A 243 4.71 8.86 15.51
N ARG A 244 4.34 8.91 16.81
CA ARG A 244 4.49 10.12 17.65
C ARG A 244 5.94 10.57 17.80
N LEU A 245 6.88 9.62 17.76
CA LEU A 245 8.32 9.88 17.83
C LEU A 245 8.92 10.24 16.47
N GLY A 246 8.14 10.16 15.38
CA GLY A 246 8.62 10.39 14.02
C GLY A 246 9.35 9.20 13.39
N VAL A 247 9.34 8.04 14.04
CA VAL A 247 9.93 6.80 13.51
C VAL A 247 9.05 6.28 12.38
N PRO A 248 9.59 6.09 11.16
CA PRO A 248 8.81 5.54 10.06
C PRO A 248 8.25 4.16 10.42
N THR A 249 6.94 3.98 10.27
CA THR A 249 6.26 2.75 10.67
C THR A 249 5.07 2.44 9.77
N GLY A 250 4.63 1.19 9.79
CA GLY A 250 3.55 0.71 8.95
C GLY A 250 2.93 -0.59 9.48
N LEU A 251 1.76 -0.91 8.94
CA LEU A 251 1.10 -2.20 9.11
C LEU A 251 0.63 -2.70 7.74
N THR A 252 0.95 -3.95 7.44
CA THR A 252 0.28 -4.72 6.39
C THR A 252 -0.50 -5.84 7.06
N GLU A 253 -1.82 -5.80 6.93
CA GLU A 253 -2.69 -6.86 7.42
C GLU A 253 -3.15 -7.73 6.25
N ILE A 254 -2.78 -9.01 6.28
CA ILE A 254 -3.11 -9.99 5.25
C ILE A 254 -4.52 -10.54 5.53
N SER A 255 -5.46 -10.21 4.64
CA SER A 255 -6.86 -10.61 4.70
C SER A 255 -7.00 -12.13 4.84
N GLY A 256 -7.89 -12.58 5.72
CA GLY A 256 -8.14 -14.00 5.98
C GLY A 256 -7.02 -14.78 6.67
N ALA A 257 -5.80 -14.24 6.76
CA ALA A 257 -4.64 -14.99 7.21
C ALA A 257 -4.62 -15.22 8.74
N PRO A 258 -4.27 -16.43 9.21
CA PRO A 258 -4.07 -16.72 10.62
C PRO A 258 -2.64 -16.40 11.09
N HIS A 259 -2.32 -16.69 12.35
CA HIS A 259 -0.94 -16.63 12.84
C HIS A 259 -0.01 -17.60 12.10
N GLY A 260 1.17 -17.11 11.70
CA GLY A 260 2.17 -17.89 10.96
C GLY A 260 2.01 -17.76 9.45
N LEU A 261 2.21 -16.55 8.94
CA LEU A 261 1.97 -16.14 7.55
C LEU A 261 2.69 -17.00 6.50
N LEU A 262 3.88 -17.51 6.82
CA LEU A 262 4.75 -18.25 5.88
C LEU A 262 4.34 -19.72 5.67
N ARG A 263 3.16 -20.15 6.13
CA ARG A 263 2.72 -21.55 6.03
C ARG A 263 1.88 -21.86 4.80
N ALA A 264 1.05 -20.91 4.40
CA ALA A 264 0.18 -21.03 3.23
C ALA A 264 0.78 -20.21 2.09
N ALA A 265 0.77 -20.74 0.87
CA ALA A 265 1.52 -20.16 -0.25
C ALA A 265 1.02 -18.75 -0.63
N ASP A 266 -0.28 -18.52 -0.58
CA ASP A 266 -0.95 -17.24 -0.80
C ASP A 266 -0.52 -16.18 0.22
N HIS A 267 -0.63 -16.50 1.52
CA HIS A 267 -0.20 -15.60 2.59
C HIS A 267 1.31 -15.37 2.59
N HIS A 268 2.09 -16.39 2.21
CA HIS A 268 3.53 -16.30 2.09
C HIS A 268 3.89 -15.25 1.04
N LEU A 269 3.38 -15.36 -0.19
CA LEU A 269 3.68 -14.40 -1.27
C LEU A 269 3.29 -12.97 -0.90
N LEU A 270 2.12 -12.78 -0.31
CA LEU A 270 1.68 -11.45 0.19
C LEU A 270 2.60 -10.91 1.29
N ALA A 271 3.14 -11.78 2.15
CA ALA A 271 4.14 -11.37 3.14
C ALA A 271 5.47 -11.00 2.47
N VAL A 272 5.91 -11.73 1.43
CA VAL A 272 7.11 -11.37 0.65
C VAL A 272 6.92 -10.00 -0.01
N ASP A 273 5.78 -9.75 -0.66
CA ASP A 273 5.45 -8.46 -1.27
C ASP A 273 5.52 -7.32 -0.24
N ALA A 274 4.92 -7.51 0.94
CA ALA A 274 4.95 -6.52 2.00
C ALA A 274 6.36 -6.24 2.53
N LEU A 275 7.21 -7.27 2.61
CA LEU A 275 8.61 -7.12 3.01
C LEU A 275 9.42 -6.38 1.96
N ASP A 276 9.23 -6.72 0.69
CA ASP A 276 9.93 -6.10 -0.43
C ASP A 276 9.56 -4.62 -0.57
N ASP A 277 8.27 -4.28 -0.57
CA ASP A 277 7.81 -2.89 -0.61
C ASP A 277 8.43 -2.07 0.54
N PHE A 278 8.52 -2.64 1.74
CA PHE A 278 9.11 -1.94 2.89
C PHE A 278 10.63 -1.83 2.79
N PHE A 279 11.34 -2.92 2.49
CA PHE A 279 12.80 -2.88 2.47
C PHE A 279 13.34 -2.12 1.26
N ASP A 280 12.69 -2.15 0.10
CA ASP A 280 13.10 -1.32 -1.03
C ASP A 280 12.85 0.16 -0.75
N LEU A 281 11.77 0.50 -0.03
CA LEU A 281 11.49 1.88 0.39
C LEU A 281 12.63 2.47 1.25
N TYR A 282 13.15 1.69 2.20
CA TYR A 282 14.08 2.18 3.24
C TYR A 282 15.54 1.78 3.07
N LEU A 283 15.82 0.70 2.33
CA LEU A 283 17.18 0.23 2.04
C LEU A 283 17.54 0.52 0.58
N GLY A 284 16.58 0.40 -0.35
CA GLY A 284 16.77 0.66 -1.77
C GLY A 284 17.63 -0.40 -2.47
N HIS A 285 16.99 -1.26 -3.25
CA HIS A 285 17.64 -2.15 -4.25
C HIS A 285 17.41 -1.71 -5.70
N GLY A 286 16.59 -0.67 -5.91
CA GLY A 286 16.52 0.04 -7.19
C GLY A 286 15.16 0.06 -7.86
N THR A 287 14.06 -0.27 -7.17
CA THR A 287 12.72 -0.20 -7.77
C THR A 287 11.79 0.88 -7.21
N THR A 288 11.92 1.32 -5.94
CA THR A 288 10.81 2.02 -5.24
C THR A 288 11.16 2.95 -4.07
N GLY A 289 12.44 3.27 -3.83
CA GLY A 289 12.94 4.01 -2.64
C GLY A 289 12.16 5.30 -2.24
N ALA A 290 12.33 5.75 -0.98
CA ALA A 290 11.61 6.88 -0.39
C ALA A 290 11.54 8.10 -1.33
N VAL A 291 10.32 8.49 -1.69
CA VAL A 291 10.09 9.62 -2.60
C VAL A 291 10.25 10.91 -1.80
N SER A 292 11.34 11.64 -2.04
CA SER A 292 11.54 12.96 -1.44
C SER A 292 10.36 13.88 -1.78
N LEU A 293 9.86 14.57 -0.76
CA LEU A 293 8.81 15.56 -0.89
C LEU A 293 9.47 16.94 -0.98
N ALA A 294 9.86 17.29 -2.20
CA ALA A 294 10.34 18.62 -2.54
C ALA A 294 9.17 19.48 -3.03
N LEU A 295 8.84 20.54 -2.30
CA LEU A 295 7.86 21.53 -2.74
C LEU A 295 8.57 22.70 -3.42
N GLU A 296 8.44 22.78 -4.73
CA GLU A 296 8.98 23.87 -5.56
C GLU A 296 7.97 25.02 -5.59
N ALA A 297 8.02 25.90 -4.59
CA ALA A 297 7.08 27.01 -4.43
C ALA A 297 7.43 28.22 -5.31
N GLU A 298 6.48 28.66 -6.15
CA GLU A 298 6.55 29.95 -6.86
C GLU A 298 5.86 31.07 -6.08
N GLN A 299 4.81 30.74 -5.31
CA GLN A 299 4.08 31.64 -4.43
C GLN A 299 4.09 31.10 -3.00
N LEU A 300 5.13 31.43 -2.23
CA LEU A 300 5.36 30.94 -0.87
C LEU A 300 4.15 31.15 0.07
N ASP A 301 3.48 32.29 0.00
CA ASP A 301 2.32 32.65 0.83
C ASP A 301 1.07 31.80 0.55
N LYS A 302 0.95 31.30 -0.68
CA LYS A 302 -0.19 30.49 -1.13
C LYS A 302 0.09 28.99 -1.14
N SER A 303 1.37 28.62 -1.06
CA SER A 303 1.80 27.24 -1.09
C SER A 303 1.43 26.52 0.21
N PRO A 304 1.03 25.25 0.15
CA PRO A 304 0.87 24.43 1.34
C PRO A 304 2.24 24.13 1.94
N THR A 305 2.32 23.84 3.24
CA THR A 305 3.60 23.49 3.89
C THR A 305 3.63 22.01 4.27
N PRO A 306 4.51 21.18 3.70
CA PRO A 306 4.60 19.80 4.11
C PRO A 306 5.16 19.69 5.53
N LEU A 307 4.65 18.75 6.31
CA LEU A 307 5.12 18.50 7.68
C LEU A 307 6.31 17.53 7.75
N ARG A 308 6.67 16.92 6.61
CA ARG A 308 7.79 16.00 6.42
C ARG A 308 8.44 16.25 5.06
N ASP A 309 9.66 15.77 4.90
CA ASP A 309 10.48 15.93 3.68
C ASP A 309 10.40 14.73 2.72
N HIS A 310 9.48 13.79 2.97
CA HIS A 310 9.26 12.61 2.17
C HIS A 310 7.78 12.23 2.11
N TRP A 311 7.41 11.56 1.04
CA TRP A 311 6.14 10.85 0.90
C TRP A 311 6.25 9.48 1.54
N ILE A 312 5.22 9.08 2.28
CA ILE A 312 5.06 7.69 2.71
C ILE A 312 4.43 6.93 1.55
N ARG A 313 5.20 6.03 0.93
CA ARG A 313 4.64 5.06 -0.01
C ARG A 313 3.82 4.03 0.77
N LEU A 314 2.57 3.84 0.38
CA LEU A 314 1.66 2.88 1.01
C LEU A 314 1.82 1.47 0.45
N GLY A 315 1.98 1.38 -0.87
CA GLY A 315 2.21 0.15 -1.62
C GLY A 315 2.49 0.50 -3.08
N GLY A 316 3.05 -0.43 -3.84
CA GLY A 316 3.25 -0.22 -5.27
C GLY A 316 3.74 -1.43 -6.05
N GLY A 317 4.42 -1.17 -7.18
CA GLY A 317 4.73 -2.20 -8.17
C GLY A 317 3.55 -2.50 -9.12
N TYR A 318 2.44 -1.78 -8.99
CA TYR A 318 1.19 -1.99 -9.72
C TYR A 318 1.34 -1.77 -11.24
N HIS A 319 0.51 -2.46 -12.02
CA HIS A 319 0.41 -2.27 -13.48
C HIS A 319 -0.40 -1.02 -13.86
N GLY A 320 -1.22 -0.51 -12.93
CA GLY A 320 -1.93 0.75 -13.05
C GLY A 320 -2.58 1.12 -11.73
N CYS A 321 -2.33 2.32 -11.21
CA CYS A 321 -2.85 2.78 -9.93
C CYS A 321 -3.45 4.19 -10.03
N GLU A 322 -4.68 4.37 -9.52
CA GLU A 322 -5.42 5.63 -9.54
C GLU A 322 -6.54 5.67 -8.48
N GLY A 323 -7.40 6.70 -8.54
CA GLY A 323 -8.66 6.71 -7.80
C GLY A 323 -8.58 7.02 -6.30
N ALA A 324 -7.54 7.72 -5.83
CA ALA A 324 -7.42 8.13 -4.42
C ALA A 324 -8.71 8.79 -3.92
N GLN A 325 -9.24 8.33 -2.79
CA GLN A 325 -10.43 8.85 -2.12
C GLN A 325 -10.39 8.64 -0.61
N TRP A 326 -10.47 9.70 0.19
CA TRP A 326 -10.72 9.57 1.63
C TRP A 326 -12.20 9.33 1.93
N ALA A 327 -12.52 8.31 2.71
CA ALA A 327 -13.90 7.98 3.05
C ALA A 327 -14.02 7.60 4.53
N THR A 328 -15.15 7.96 5.14
CA THR A 328 -15.47 7.55 6.51
C THR A 328 -16.28 6.26 6.50
N PHE A 329 -15.74 5.23 7.15
CA PHE A 329 -16.37 3.93 7.36
C PHE A 329 -16.93 3.86 8.78
N SER A 330 -18.13 3.32 8.93
CA SER A 330 -18.75 3.09 10.25
C SER A 330 -18.71 1.60 10.57
N GLY A 331 -18.22 1.22 11.75
CA GLY A 331 -18.17 -0.17 12.20
C GLY A 331 -18.27 -0.32 13.72
N ALA A 332 -18.10 -1.54 14.22
CA ALA A 332 -18.21 -1.86 15.66
C ALA A 332 -17.24 -1.05 16.57
N GLY A 333 -16.18 -0.48 15.99
CA GLY A 333 -15.20 0.37 16.68
C GLY A 333 -15.43 1.88 16.53
N GLY A 334 -16.51 2.33 15.89
CA GLY A 334 -16.80 3.74 15.63
C GLY A 334 -16.63 4.14 14.16
N LYS A 335 -16.50 5.45 13.92
CA LYS A 335 -16.24 6.03 12.59
C LYS A 335 -14.73 6.12 12.37
N ASN A 336 -14.24 5.48 11.32
CA ASN A 336 -12.84 5.53 10.91
C ASN A 336 -12.73 6.10 9.51
N THR A 337 -11.95 7.16 9.34
CA THR A 337 -11.60 7.66 8.00
C THR A 337 -10.43 6.86 7.45
N GLU A 338 -10.60 6.36 6.24
CA GLU A 338 -9.59 5.59 5.53
C GLU A 338 -9.47 6.10 4.09
N LEU A 339 -8.24 6.09 3.55
CA LEU A 339 -7.98 6.29 2.14
C LEU A 339 -8.38 5.03 1.37
N ILE A 340 -9.01 5.19 0.23
CA ILE A 340 -9.29 4.17 -0.77
C ILE A 340 -8.46 4.51 -2.02
N TYR A 341 -7.85 3.53 -2.66
CA TYR A 341 -7.30 3.68 -4.01
C TYR A 341 -7.33 2.33 -4.75
N ALA A 342 -7.26 2.37 -6.08
CA ALA A 342 -7.31 1.18 -6.91
C ALA A 342 -5.98 0.93 -7.61
N ALA A 343 -5.47 -0.30 -7.54
CA ALA A 343 -4.53 -0.84 -8.52
C ALA A 343 -5.35 -1.50 -9.63
N HIS A 344 -6.02 -0.67 -10.43
CA HIS A 344 -7.14 -1.08 -11.28
C HIS A 344 -6.74 -2.14 -12.32
N HIS A 345 -5.56 -2.04 -12.94
CA HIS A 345 -5.09 -3.05 -13.90
C HIS A 345 -4.71 -4.38 -13.25
N ASP A 346 -4.49 -4.39 -11.94
CA ASP A 346 -4.26 -5.60 -11.14
C ASP A 346 -5.57 -6.18 -10.59
N GLY A 347 -6.70 -5.49 -10.79
CA GLY A 347 -8.00 -5.88 -10.25
C GLY A 347 -8.10 -5.71 -8.74
N LEU A 348 -7.26 -4.89 -8.12
CA LEU A 348 -7.20 -4.72 -6.66
C LEU A 348 -7.65 -3.33 -6.21
N VAL A 349 -8.32 -3.26 -5.06
CA VAL A 349 -8.66 -2.00 -4.38
C VAL A 349 -8.20 -2.09 -2.94
N PHE A 350 -7.53 -1.05 -2.47
CA PHE A 350 -6.94 -1.00 -1.14
C PHE A 350 -7.63 0.04 -0.25
N ARG A 351 -7.57 -0.19 1.06
CA ARG A 351 -7.93 0.74 2.13
C ARG A 351 -6.72 1.00 3.01
N TRP A 352 -6.52 2.25 3.41
CA TRP A 352 -5.44 2.63 4.30
C TRP A 352 -5.91 3.57 5.40
N SER A 353 -5.43 3.35 6.62
CA SER A 353 -5.47 4.35 7.68
C SER A 353 -4.21 4.26 8.52
N GLU A 354 -3.88 5.33 9.24
CA GLU A 354 -2.72 5.34 10.13
C GLU A 354 -2.81 4.20 11.18
N GLU A 355 -3.99 4.02 11.79
CA GLU A 355 -4.23 3.04 12.85
C GLU A 355 -4.13 1.60 12.35
N ARG A 356 -4.63 1.32 11.14
CA ARG A 356 -4.79 -0.06 10.64
C ARG A 356 -3.86 -0.40 9.48
N GLY A 357 -3.05 0.54 9.00
CA GLY A 357 -2.14 0.34 7.88
C GLY A 357 -2.84 0.11 6.55
N LEU A 358 -2.12 -0.45 5.57
CA LEU A 358 -2.66 -0.81 4.26
C LEU A 358 -3.35 -2.18 4.34
N ARG A 359 -4.55 -2.27 3.75
CA ARG A 359 -5.35 -3.49 3.63
C ARG A 359 -5.86 -3.63 2.22
N LEU A 360 -5.83 -4.85 1.70
CA LEU A 360 -6.63 -5.19 0.52
C LEU A 360 -8.11 -5.13 0.92
N TRP A 361 -8.92 -4.43 0.13
CA TRP A 361 -10.36 -4.35 0.34
C TRP A 361 -11.12 -5.19 -0.67
N LEU A 362 -10.81 -5.04 -1.96
CA LEU A 362 -11.46 -5.79 -3.05
C LEU A 362 -10.42 -6.43 -3.95
N GLU A 363 -10.72 -7.65 -4.38
CA GLU A 363 -9.91 -8.45 -5.31
C GLU A 363 -10.72 -8.81 -6.55
N SER A 364 -10.01 -9.13 -7.64
CA SER A 364 -10.63 -9.52 -8.92
C SER A 364 -11.67 -8.53 -9.45
N THR A 365 -11.48 -7.23 -9.17
CA THR A 365 -12.38 -6.18 -9.68
C THR A 365 -12.25 -6.07 -11.21
N PRO A 366 -13.32 -5.72 -11.94
CA PRO A 366 -13.29 -5.56 -13.39
C PRO A 366 -12.64 -4.23 -13.81
N GLU A 367 -11.41 -4.00 -13.32
CA GLU A 367 -10.66 -2.75 -13.40
C GLU A 367 -11.50 -1.56 -12.90
N THR A 368 -11.87 -1.63 -11.62
CA THR A 368 -12.47 -0.48 -10.94
C THR A 368 -11.42 0.61 -10.80
N SER A 369 -11.58 1.73 -11.52
CA SER A 369 -10.60 2.83 -11.53
C SER A 369 -10.85 3.86 -10.44
N THR A 370 -12.11 4.21 -10.19
CA THR A 370 -12.49 5.20 -9.18
C THR A 370 -13.64 4.70 -8.31
N ILE A 371 -13.57 4.98 -7.00
CA ILE A 371 -14.65 4.78 -6.03
C ILE A 371 -14.88 6.09 -5.26
N ARG A 372 -16.15 6.50 -5.09
CA ARG A 372 -16.54 7.69 -4.29
C ARG A 372 -17.67 7.34 -3.33
N PRO A 373 -17.69 7.89 -2.10
CA PRO A 373 -18.85 7.77 -1.23
C PRO A 373 -20.12 8.25 -1.95
N ALA A 374 -21.22 7.51 -1.79
CA ALA A 374 -22.53 8.02 -2.14
C ALA A 374 -22.92 9.20 -1.23
N ARG A 375 -24.04 9.90 -1.54
CA ARG A 375 -24.56 11.02 -0.73
C ARG A 375 -24.41 10.72 0.78
N ALA A 376 -23.92 11.72 1.53
CA ALA A 376 -23.62 11.59 2.95
C ALA A 376 -24.77 10.90 3.73
N GLY A 377 -24.43 9.82 4.45
CA GLY A 377 -25.37 9.10 5.31
C GLY A 377 -26.07 7.87 4.70
N LYS A 378 -25.86 7.54 3.41
CA LYS A 378 -26.44 6.32 2.80
C LYS A 378 -25.62 5.03 3.02
N GLY A 379 -24.36 5.13 3.44
CA GLY A 379 -23.52 3.95 3.72
C GLY A 379 -23.27 3.09 2.48
N SER A 380 -23.01 3.71 1.32
CA SER A 380 -22.68 3.02 0.07
C SER A 380 -21.70 3.85 -0.75
N PHE A 381 -21.15 3.25 -1.81
CA PHE A 381 -20.22 3.89 -2.74
C PHE A 381 -20.73 3.83 -4.18
N TYR A 382 -20.25 4.76 -5.00
CA TYR A 382 -20.33 4.67 -6.46
C TYR A 382 -18.96 4.31 -7.01
N ALA A 383 -18.92 3.43 -7.99
CA ALA A 383 -17.69 3.02 -8.66
C ALA A 383 -17.88 2.95 -10.18
N VAL A 384 -16.81 3.20 -10.91
CA VAL A 384 -16.77 2.96 -12.36
C VAL A 384 -15.85 1.80 -12.68
N GLU A 385 -16.30 0.96 -13.59
CA GLU A 385 -15.62 -0.28 -13.98
C GLU A 385 -15.21 -0.19 -15.45
N GLN A 386 -13.90 -0.20 -15.70
CA GLN A 386 -13.39 -0.07 -17.05
C GLN A 386 -13.72 -1.31 -17.87
N THR A 387 -13.51 -2.54 -17.39
CA THR A 387 -13.71 -3.77 -18.19
C THR A 387 -15.17 -4.06 -18.52
N THR A 388 -16.10 -3.80 -17.61
CA THR A 388 -17.54 -4.07 -17.82
C THR A 388 -18.28 -2.88 -18.44
N ARG A 389 -17.67 -1.68 -18.49
CA ARG A 389 -18.24 -0.43 -19.02
C ARG A 389 -19.45 0.04 -18.21
N ARG A 390 -19.30 0.16 -16.90
CA ARG A 390 -20.43 0.40 -15.98
C ARG A 390 -20.13 1.45 -14.92
N LEU A 391 -21.19 2.13 -14.51
CA LEU A 391 -21.33 2.76 -13.20
C LEU A 391 -22.11 1.79 -12.29
N VAL A 392 -21.60 1.52 -11.09
CA VAL A 392 -22.22 0.61 -10.12
C VAL A 392 -22.35 1.27 -8.74
N SER A 393 -23.27 0.77 -7.92
CA SER A 393 -23.27 1.02 -6.47
C SER A 393 -22.62 -0.15 -5.73
N LEU A 394 -21.82 0.16 -4.71
CA LEU A 394 -21.18 -0.81 -3.83
C LEU A 394 -21.67 -0.63 -2.39
N SER A 395 -21.79 -1.74 -1.65
CA SER A 395 -22.00 -1.73 -0.20
C SER A 395 -20.75 -1.22 0.55
N MET A 396 -20.83 -1.10 1.89
CA MET A 396 -19.66 -0.74 2.71
C MET A 396 -18.57 -1.81 2.70
N GLU A 397 -18.98 -3.06 2.45
CA GLU A 397 -18.12 -4.23 2.29
C GLU A 397 -17.54 -4.30 0.87
N GLY A 398 -18.09 -3.54 -0.07
CA GLY A 398 -17.65 -3.44 -1.46
C GLY A 398 -18.32 -4.44 -2.41
N GLU A 399 -19.44 -5.03 -1.99
CA GLU A 399 -20.28 -5.86 -2.85
C GLU A 399 -21.06 -5.00 -3.83
N VAL A 400 -21.14 -5.43 -5.09
CA VAL A 400 -21.96 -4.74 -6.11
C VAL A 400 -23.44 -4.92 -5.79
N GLU A 401 -24.10 -3.85 -5.36
CA GLU A 401 -25.53 -3.85 -5.05
C GLU A 401 -26.38 -3.67 -6.31
N SER A 402 -25.93 -2.79 -7.22
CA SER A 402 -26.67 -2.52 -8.46
C SER A 402 -25.78 -1.96 -9.58
N VAL A 403 -26.17 -2.24 -10.83
CA VAL A 403 -25.64 -1.55 -12.02
C VAL A 403 -26.53 -0.34 -12.27
N LEU A 404 -25.96 0.85 -12.13
CA LEU A 404 -26.70 2.12 -12.21
C LEU A 404 -26.80 2.62 -13.65
N ALA A 405 -25.72 2.49 -14.42
CA ALA A 405 -25.72 2.84 -15.83
C ALA A 405 -24.61 2.12 -16.60
N ASP A 406 -24.92 1.71 -17.83
CA ASP A 406 -23.94 1.12 -18.77
C ASP A 406 -24.16 1.57 -20.23
N ARG A 407 -25.20 2.38 -20.47
CA ARG A 407 -25.63 2.84 -21.80
C ARG A 407 -26.13 4.28 -21.75
N LEU A 408 -25.90 5.00 -22.84
CA LEU A 408 -26.54 6.27 -23.16
C LEU A 408 -27.45 6.05 -24.37
N GLY A 409 -28.76 6.01 -24.14
CA GLY A 409 -29.72 5.53 -25.13
C GLY A 409 -29.53 4.03 -25.41
N ASP A 410 -29.36 3.67 -26.68
CA ASP A 410 -29.14 2.29 -27.13
C ASP A 410 -27.65 1.87 -27.11
N LYS A 411 -26.72 2.83 -26.98
CA LYS A 411 -25.28 2.61 -27.09
C LYS A 411 -24.60 2.46 -25.74
N ARG A 412 -23.66 1.51 -25.63
CA ARG A 412 -22.80 1.38 -24.44
C ARG A 412 -21.89 2.59 -24.29
N ILE A 413 -21.71 3.05 -23.04
CA ILE A 413 -20.67 4.02 -22.67
C ILE A 413 -19.28 3.46 -22.97
N ASN A 414 -18.25 4.28 -23.15
CA ASN A 414 -16.91 3.83 -23.55
C ASN A 414 -16.22 3.01 -22.45
N ARG A 415 -15.35 3.65 -21.68
CA ARG A 415 -14.54 3.06 -20.60
C ARG A 415 -14.45 4.14 -19.52
N PRO A 416 -15.46 4.23 -18.63
CA PRO A 416 -15.53 5.30 -17.65
C PRO A 416 -14.30 5.27 -16.74
N ASN A 417 -13.68 6.42 -16.47
CA ASN A 417 -12.40 6.51 -15.78
C ASN A 417 -12.47 7.19 -14.41
N ASP A 418 -12.77 8.49 -14.41
CA ASP A 418 -12.94 9.26 -13.17
C ASP A 418 -14.41 9.46 -12.88
N LEU A 419 -14.76 9.48 -11.59
CA LEU A 419 -16.06 9.95 -11.14
C LEU A 419 -15.95 10.96 -10.00
N ARG A 420 -16.90 11.89 -9.94
CA ARG A 420 -17.15 12.78 -8.80
C ARG A 420 -18.64 12.90 -8.53
N VAL A 421 -18.99 12.94 -7.25
CA VAL A 421 -20.34 13.23 -6.79
C VAL A 421 -20.43 14.73 -6.58
N HIS A 422 -21.42 15.39 -7.19
CA HIS A 422 -21.64 16.81 -7.02
C HIS A 422 -22.04 17.11 -5.56
N PRO A 423 -21.40 18.09 -4.89
CA PRO A 423 -21.47 18.23 -3.44
C PRO A 423 -22.86 18.60 -2.90
N THR A 424 -23.73 19.18 -3.74
CA THR A 424 -25.04 19.71 -3.29
C THR A 424 -26.19 18.81 -3.72
N ASP A 425 -26.25 18.45 -4.99
CA ASP A 425 -27.35 17.65 -5.56
C ASP A 425 -27.02 16.15 -5.61
N GLY A 426 -25.80 15.72 -5.28
CA GLY A 426 -25.40 14.31 -5.32
C GLY A 426 -25.46 13.61 -6.68
N SER A 427 -25.62 14.34 -7.78
CA SER A 427 -25.48 13.79 -9.13
C SER A 427 -24.06 13.28 -9.36
N VAL A 428 -23.91 12.21 -10.15
CA VAL A 428 -22.61 11.57 -10.39
C VAL A 428 -22.11 11.99 -11.77
N TRP A 429 -20.92 12.57 -11.83
CA TRP A 429 -20.29 13.03 -13.07
C TRP A 429 -19.08 12.17 -13.39
N ILE A 430 -18.98 11.73 -14.64
CA ILE A 430 -18.04 10.68 -15.07
C ILE A 430 -17.31 11.11 -16.33
N THR A 431 -15.98 10.97 -16.36
CA THR A 431 -15.19 11.06 -17.60
C THR A 431 -15.27 9.72 -18.35
N ASP A 432 -15.61 9.75 -19.64
CA ASP A 432 -15.77 8.52 -20.46
C ASP A 432 -14.80 8.50 -21.67
N PRO A 433 -13.48 8.46 -21.43
CA PRO A 433 -12.47 8.40 -22.47
C PRO A 433 -12.48 7.05 -23.20
N ASN A 434 -11.68 6.94 -24.27
CA ASN A 434 -11.60 5.73 -25.10
C ASN A 434 -10.20 5.07 -25.06
N PHE A 435 -9.41 5.34 -24.01
CA PHE A 435 -7.99 4.94 -23.90
C PHE A 435 -7.73 3.46 -24.21
N LEU A 436 -8.59 2.57 -23.68
CA LEU A 436 -8.34 1.14 -23.70
C LEU A 436 -8.63 0.46 -25.03
N TYR A 437 -9.39 1.08 -25.95
CA TYR A 437 -9.68 0.45 -27.25
C TYR A 437 -8.42 0.20 -28.09
N ARG A 438 -7.39 1.04 -27.94
CA ARG A 438 -6.08 0.80 -28.57
C ARG A 438 -5.38 -0.45 -28.03
N LYS A 439 -5.59 -0.76 -26.74
CA LYS A 439 -5.06 -1.96 -26.08
C LYS A 439 -5.98 -3.18 -26.26
N ARG A 440 -7.21 -2.97 -26.75
CA ARG A 440 -8.27 -3.99 -26.90
C ARG A 440 -8.87 -3.93 -28.30
N PRO A 441 -8.12 -4.34 -29.33
CA PRO A 441 -8.52 -4.15 -30.74
C PRO A 441 -9.76 -4.95 -31.15
N LEU A 442 -10.17 -5.95 -30.36
CA LEU A 442 -11.39 -6.73 -30.59
C LEU A 442 -12.66 -6.03 -30.10
N GLU A 443 -12.52 -4.95 -29.35
CA GLU A 443 -13.64 -4.18 -28.81
C GLU A 443 -13.90 -2.95 -29.68
N THR A 444 -15.17 -2.55 -29.80
CA THR A 444 -15.56 -1.39 -30.62
C THR A 444 -16.24 -0.32 -29.78
N GLN A 445 -15.87 0.93 -30.04
CA GLN A 445 -16.54 2.09 -29.47
C GLN A 445 -17.93 2.26 -30.08
N GLU A 446 -18.99 2.32 -29.26
CA GLU A 446 -20.38 2.46 -29.73
C GLU A 446 -20.84 3.92 -29.79
N LEU A 447 -20.43 4.73 -28.80
CA LEU A 447 -20.67 6.16 -28.80
C LEU A 447 -19.85 6.83 -29.93
N PRO A 448 -20.40 7.87 -30.58
CA PRO A 448 -19.68 8.56 -31.66
C PRO A 448 -18.51 9.44 -31.17
N GLY A 449 -18.36 9.60 -29.85
CA GLY A 449 -17.28 10.37 -29.24
C GLY A 449 -17.05 9.96 -27.78
N GLN A 450 -16.21 10.73 -27.09
CA GLN A 450 -15.97 10.62 -25.65
C GLN A 450 -16.63 11.81 -24.97
N TYR A 451 -17.28 11.57 -23.84
CA TYR A 451 -18.12 12.58 -23.19
C TYR A 451 -17.82 12.69 -21.71
N VAL A 452 -18.31 13.77 -21.09
CA VAL A 452 -18.56 13.76 -19.65
C VAL A 452 -20.04 13.43 -19.46
N LEU A 453 -20.28 12.36 -18.71
CA LEU A 453 -21.60 11.82 -18.45
C LEU A 453 -22.10 12.34 -17.09
N ARG A 454 -23.42 12.51 -16.94
CA ARG A 454 -24.08 12.83 -15.67
C ARG A 454 -25.16 11.80 -15.40
N TYR A 455 -25.03 11.10 -14.28
CA TYR A 455 -26.04 10.20 -13.74
C TYR A 455 -26.81 10.91 -12.62
N ASP A 456 -28.13 10.91 -12.72
CA ASP A 456 -29.01 11.46 -11.69
C ASP A 456 -29.57 10.31 -10.83
N PRO A 457 -29.19 10.21 -9.54
CA PRO A 457 -29.62 9.10 -8.69
C PRO A 457 -31.10 9.20 -8.27
N ASP A 458 -31.76 10.34 -8.48
CA ASP A 458 -33.17 10.50 -8.13
C ASP A 458 -34.08 10.09 -9.30
N THR A 459 -33.63 10.25 -10.55
CA THR A 459 -34.38 9.82 -11.75
C THR A 459 -33.86 8.53 -12.39
N ASN A 460 -32.68 8.05 -11.96
CA ASN A 460 -31.92 6.95 -12.58
C ASN A 460 -31.59 7.20 -14.06
N GLU A 461 -31.39 8.46 -14.44
CA GLU A 461 -31.11 8.85 -15.82
C GLU A 461 -29.62 9.13 -16.03
N LEU A 462 -29.04 8.55 -17.09
CA LEU A 462 -27.71 8.89 -17.58
C LEU A 462 -27.83 9.83 -18.80
N THR A 463 -27.17 10.97 -18.73
CA THR A 463 -27.09 11.97 -19.81
C THR A 463 -25.64 12.29 -20.15
N ALA A 464 -25.41 12.97 -21.29
CA ALA A 464 -24.09 13.43 -21.72
C ALA A 464 -24.09 14.96 -21.92
N PRO A 465 -24.03 15.75 -20.83
CA PRO A 465 -24.13 17.21 -20.90
C PRO A 465 -22.92 17.87 -21.57
N ILE A 466 -21.74 17.24 -21.56
CA ILE A 466 -20.52 17.82 -22.15
C ILE A 466 -20.00 16.89 -23.25
N LYS A 467 -20.06 17.39 -24.49
CA LYS A 467 -19.59 16.68 -25.71
C LYS A 467 -18.50 17.44 -26.46
N SER A 468 -18.10 18.61 -25.97
CA SER A 468 -17.18 19.55 -26.64
C SER A 468 -15.70 19.24 -26.41
N LEU A 469 -15.37 18.32 -25.50
CA LEU A 469 -14.00 17.91 -25.20
C LEU A 469 -13.53 16.79 -26.13
N ALA A 470 -12.22 16.74 -26.36
CA ALA A 470 -11.59 15.85 -27.31
C ALA A 470 -11.10 14.54 -26.68
N MET A 471 -10.84 14.51 -25.37
CA MET A 471 -10.56 13.31 -24.56
C MET A 471 -10.62 13.66 -23.07
N PRO A 472 -11.82 13.73 -22.47
CA PRO A 472 -11.99 14.13 -21.07
C PRO A 472 -11.34 13.15 -20.11
N ASN A 473 -10.55 13.64 -19.15
CA ASN A 473 -9.87 12.87 -18.13
C ASN A 473 -9.50 13.78 -16.93
N GLY A 474 -9.75 13.32 -15.71
CA GLY A 474 -9.73 14.14 -14.51
C GLY A 474 -10.98 15.03 -14.39
N ILE A 475 -11.62 15.01 -13.22
CA ILE A 475 -12.83 15.77 -12.93
C ILE A 475 -12.89 16.22 -11.48
N ALA A 476 -13.21 17.48 -11.23
CA ALA A 476 -13.37 18.05 -9.89
C ALA A 476 -14.41 19.16 -9.84
N PHE A 477 -15.12 19.26 -8.70
CA PHE A 477 -15.97 20.40 -8.38
C PHE A 477 -15.28 21.32 -7.39
N ASP A 478 -15.55 22.63 -7.49
CA ASP A 478 -15.28 23.51 -6.37
C ASP A 478 -16.24 23.23 -5.19
N ARG A 479 -15.92 23.79 -4.02
CA ARG A 479 -16.74 23.62 -2.81
C ARG A 479 -18.20 24.04 -2.98
N SER A 480 -18.47 24.98 -3.89
CA SER A 480 -19.83 25.47 -4.14
C SER A 480 -20.63 24.56 -5.08
N GLY A 481 -19.98 23.64 -5.80
CA GLY A 481 -20.56 22.85 -6.88
C GLY A 481 -20.83 23.64 -8.16
N ARG A 482 -20.65 24.97 -8.16
CA ARG A 482 -20.95 25.83 -9.32
C ARG A 482 -19.85 25.82 -10.37
N ARG A 483 -18.63 25.38 -10.04
CA ARG A 483 -17.52 25.28 -10.99
C ARG A 483 -17.09 23.83 -11.13
N LEU A 484 -17.11 23.35 -12.37
CA LEU A 484 -16.65 22.03 -12.76
C LEU A 484 -15.36 22.15 -13.55
N PHE A 485 -14.30 21.52 -13.07
CA PHE A 485 -12.99 21.46 -13.73
C PHE A 485 -12.81 20.09 -14.37
N ILE A 486 -12.47 20.07 -15.65
CA ILE A 486 -12.27 18.83 -16.42
C ILE A 486 -10.99 18.95 -17.22
N GLY A 487 -10.11 17.96 -17.11
CA GLY A 487 -8.93 17.85 -17.94
C GLY A 487 -9.27 17.27 -19.31
N ASP A 488 -8.52 17.67 -20.33
CA ASP A 488 -8.56 17.06 -21.66
C ASP A 488 -7.17 16.57 -22.01
N SER A 489 -6.94 15.25 -21.90
CA SER A 489 -5.62 14.66 -22.12
C SER A 489 -5.14 14.76 -23.57
N LYS A 490 -6.04 14.98 -24.54
CA LYS A 490 -5.66 15.14 -25.96
C LYS A 490 -5.24 16.58 -26.24
N GLN A 491 -6.00 17.54 -25.72
CA GLN A 491 -5.68 18.97 -25.84
C GLN A 491 -4.59 19.43 -24.87
N ARG A 492 -4.31 18.63 -23.84
CA ARG A 492 -3.37 18.91 -22.75
C ARG A 492 -3.71 20.21 -22.01
N LYS A 493 -5.00 20.40 -21.72
CA LYS A 493 -5.55 21.60 -21.08
C LYS A 493 -6.54 21.22 -20.00
N LEU A 494 -6.60 22.05 -18.96
CA LEU A 494 -7.67 22.03 -17.98
C LEU A 494 -8.72 23.08 -18.37
N PHE A 495 -9.99 22.68 -18.38
CA PHE A 495 -11.12 23.55 -18.67
C PHE A 495 -12.00 23.72 -17.44
N ARG A 496 -12.67 24.87 -17.35
CA ARG A 496 -13.70 25.19 -16.38
C ARG A 496 -15.04 25.33 -17.09
N PHE A 497 -16.06 24.75 -16.48
CA PHE A 497 -17.46 24.92 -16.82
C PHE A 497 -18.21 25.51 -15.63
N ILE A 498 -19.27 26.28 -15.92
CA ILE A 498 -20.15 26.86 -14.90
C ILE A 498 -21.46 26.07 -14.88
N LEU A 499 -21.89 25.66 -13.69
CA LEU A 499 -23.19 25.05 -13.45
C LEU A 499 -24.14 26.11 -12.91
N ASN A 500 -25.33 26.19 -13.50
CA ASN A 500 -26.40 27.03 -12.97
C ASN A 500 -27.15 26.34 -11.81
N GLU A 501 -28.11 27.02 -11.20
CA GLU A 501 -28.87 26.48 -10.06
C GLU A 501 -29.73 25.26 -10.40
N ARG A 502 -29.97 24.99 -11.68
CA ARG A 502 -30.68 23.81 -12.18
C ARG A 502 -29.73 22.66 -12.52
N GLY A 503 -28.42 22.82 -12.33
CA GLY A 503 -27.40 21.84 -12.68
C GLY A 503 -27.08 21.78 -14.18
N GLU A 504 -27.56 22.75 -14.98
CA GLU A 504 -27.22 22.85 -16.39
C GLU A 504 -25.82 23.43 -16.56
N VAL A 505 -25.03 22.85 -17.46
CA VAL A 505 -23.64 23.23 -17.71
C VAL A 505 -23.54 24.28 -18.80
N SER A 506 -22.58 25.19 -18.68
CA SER A 506 -22.24 26.16 -19.73
C SER A 506 -21.79 25.46 -21.03
N ASP A 507 -22.29 25.91 -22.18
CA ASP A 507 -21.94 25.32 -23.48
C ASP A 507 -20.46 25.50 -23.86
N VAL A 508 -19.85 26.62 -23.45
CA VAL A 508 -18.48 26.99 -23.82
C VAL A 508 -17.53 26.71 -22.65
N PRO A 509 -16.53 25.82 -22.82
CA PRO A 509 -15.49 25.60 -21.82
C PRO A 509 -14.53 26.80 -21.75
N GLU A 510 -14.21 27.25 -20.54
CA GLU A 510 -13.19 28.27 -20.30
C GLU A 510 -11.82 27.59 -20.06
N PRO A 511 -10.76 27.87 -20.83
CA PRO A 511 -9.44 27.32 -20.57
C PRO A 511 -8.85 27.92 -19.29
N VAL A 512 -8.40 27.06 -18.37
CA VAL A 512 -7.78 27.46 -17.10
C VAL A 512 -6.26 27.47 -17.22
N ALA A 513 -5.68 26.37 -17.69
CA ALA A 513 -4.23 26.20 -17.83
C ALA A 513 -3.90 25.15 -18.89
N ALA A 514 -2.68 25.21 -19.42
CA ALA A 514 -2.13 24.22 -20.35
C ALA A 514 -0.99 23.44 -19.68
N PHE A 515 -0.91 22.14 -19.97
CA PHE A 515 0.04 21.20 -19.37
C PHE A 515 0.81 20.48 -20.49
N PRO A 516 1.87 21.08 -21.04
CA PRO A 516 2.51 20.59 -22.28
C PRO A 516 2.96 19.12 -22.22
N LYS A 517 3.30 18.61 -21.04
CA LYS A 517 3.69 17.20 -20.82
C LYS A 517 2.50 16.24 -20.78
N GLY A 518 1.30 16.75 -20.50
CA GLY A 518 0.07 15.98 -20.30
C GLY A 518 -0.53 16.29 -18.93
N LEU A 519 -1.80 15.92 -18.76
CA LEU A 519 -2.49 15.97 -17.47
C LEU A 519 -3.38 14.74 -17.30
N ASP A 520 -3.62 14.41 -16.03
CA ASP A 520 -4.46 13.32 -15.58
C ASP A 520 -5.48 13.83 -14.55
N GLY A 521 -5.62 13.17 -13.39
CA GLY A 521 -6.52 13.59 -12.31
C GLY A 521 -6.32 15.03 -11.83
N VAL A 522 -7.44 15.66 -11.45
CA VAL A 522 -7.49 16.98 -10.81
C VAL A 522 -8.29 16.91 -9.53
N SER A 523 -7.87 17.65 -8.51
CA SER A 523 -8.62 17.82 -7.26
C SER A 523 -8.38 19.22 -6.68
N LEU A 524 -9.16 19.60 -5.66
CA LEU A 524 -9.01 20.90 -5.00
C LEU A 524 -8.59 20.72 -3.55
N ASP A 525 -7.62 21.52 -3.14
CA ASP A 525 -7.19 21.60 -1.76
C ASP A 525 -8.18 22.42 -0.88
N PRO A 526 -7.96 22.46 0.45
CA PRO A 526 -8.84 23.19 1.36
C PRO A 526 -8.91 24.71 1.14
N ARG A 527 -7.92 25.30 0.47
CA ARG A 527 -7.91 26.72 0.08
C ARG A 527 -8.56 26.94 -1.28
N GLY A 528 -8.96 25.86 -1.96
CA GLY A 528 -9.56 25.88 -3.28
C GLY A 528 -8.55 25.98 -4.42
N ASN A 529 -7.26 25.74 -4.18
CA ASN A 529 -6.28 25.61 -5.25
C ASN A 529 -6.46 24.25 -5.94
N LEU A 530 -6.23 24.23 -7.26
CA LEU A 530 -6.29 23.02 -8.08
C LEU A 530 -4.94 22.31 -8.02
N TRP A 531 -4.96 21.03 -7.70
CA TRP A 531 -3.83 20.12 -7.83
C TRP A 531 -4.08 19.26 -9.06
N VAL A 532 -3.16 19.31 -10.02
CA VAL A 532 -3.28 18.64 -11.32
C VAL A 532 -2.12 17.66 -11.48
N ALA A 533 -2.46 16.39 -11.67
CA ALA A 533 -1.50 15.33 -11.93
C ALA A 533 -0.86 15.48 -13.32
N GLU A 534 0.46 15.31 -13.38
CA GLU A 534 1.28 15.36 -14.59
C GLU A 534 2.25 14.15 -14.64
N PRO A 535 2.85 13.85 -15.81
CA PRO A 535 3.77 12.72 -15.97
C PRO A 535 5.01 12.71 -15.07
N ASP A 536 5.36 13.84 -14.46
CA ASP A 536 6.57 14.05 -13.66
C ASP A 536 6.28 14.73 -12.31
N GLY A 537 5.02 14.72 -11.86
CA GLY A 537 4.64 15.29 -10.58
C GLY A 537 3.21 15.79 -10.50
N VAL A 538 2.97 16.69 -9.56
CA VAL A 538 1.71 17.40 -9.38
C VAL A 538 1.98 18.90 -9.43
N THR A 539 1.21 19.63 -10.23
CA THR A 539 1.25 21.09 -10.27
C THR A 539 0.08 21.67 -9.50
N ILE A 540 0.37 22.62 -8.62
CA ILE A 540 -0.60 23.37 -7.83
C ILE A 540 -0.82 24.72 -8.52
N ILE A 541 -2.05 24.99 -8.92
CA ILE A 541 -2.46 26.25 -9.54
C ILE A 541 -3.66 26.85 -8.80
N SER A 542 -3.80 28.17 -8.84
CA SER A 542 -5.07 28.81 -8.46
C SER A 542 -6.17 28.47 -9.46
N GLN A 543 -7.45 28.67 -9.08
CA GLN A 543 -8.58 28.52 -10.02
C GLN A 543 -8.54 29.47 -11.22
N SER A 544 -7.66 30.49 -11.20
CA SER A 544 -7.43 31.39 -12.33
C SER A 544 -6.36 30.89 -13.32
N GLY A 545 -5.73 29.74 -13.03
CA GLY A 545 -4.66 29.17 -13.86
C GLY A 545 -3.24 29.57 -13.45
N LYS A 546 -3.07 30.49 -12.50
CA LYS A 546 -1.74 30.90 -12.02
C LYS A 546 -1.09 29.80 -11.19
N GLN A 547 0.12 29.37 -11.57
CA GLN A 547 0.93 28.40 -10.84
C GLN A 547 1.33 28.91 -9.45
N ILE A 548 1.24 28.03 -8.45
CA ILE A 548 1.53 28.29 -7.04
C ILE A 548 2.77 27.52 -6.62
N ALA A 549 2.80 26.22 -6.91
CA ALA A 549 3.92 25.34 -6.57
C ALA A 549 3.89 24.07 -7.43
N ARG A 550 4.97 23.30 -7.37
CA ARG A 550 5.10 21.98 -7.99
C ARG A 550 5.63 20.96 -6.99
N LEU A 551 5.17 19.72 -7.11
CA LEU A 551 5.59 18.56 -6.34
C LEU A 551 6.10 17.49 -7.31
N PRO A 552 7.43 17.34 -7.49
CA PRO A 552 7.98 16.31 -8.36
C PRO A 552 7.65 14.90 -7.87
N PHE A 553 7.41 13.98 -8.80
CA PHE A 553 7.33 12.55 -8.53
C PHE A 553 8.16 11.77 -9.56
N PRO A 554 8.76 10.62 -9.16
CA PRO A 554 9.52 9.77 -10.08
C PRO A 554 8.62 9.03 -11.08
N ASP A 555 7.38 8.71 -10.67
CA ASP A 555 6.38 8.07 -11.50
C ASP A 555 5.27 9.06 -11.89
N PRO A 556 4.64 8.90 -13.08
CA PRO A 556 3.51 9.71 -13.49
C PRO A 556 2.40 9.72 -12.45
N ALA A 557 2.05 10.90 -11.94
CA ALA A 557 0.91 11.07 -11.04
C ALA A 557 -0.39 10.80 -11.80
N THR A 558 -1.37 10.21 -11.12
CA THR A 558 -2.67 9.82 -11.72
C THR A 558 -3.85 10.44 -11.00
N SER A 559 -3.84 10.52 -9.67
CA SER A 559 -4.95 11.11 -8.90
C SER A 559 -4.50 11.69 -7.57
N ILE A 560 -5.30 12.63 -7.04
CA ILE A 560 -5.05 13.33 -5.77
C ILE A 560 -6.33 13.39 -4.96
N ASP A 561 -6.24 13.19 -3.65
CA ASP A 561 -7.33 13.50 -2.72
C ASP A 561 -6.85 14.00 -1.35
N PHE A 562 -7.74 14.72 -0.67
CA PHE A 562 -7.44 15.43 0.58
C PHE A 562 -8.43 15.05 1.67
N ILE A 563 -7.95 14.99 2.91
CA ILE A 563 -8.84 15.10 4.06
C ILE A 563 -8.21 15.95 5.16
N ALA A 564 -9.04 16.77 5.81
CA ALA A 564 -8.66 17.44 7.05
C ALA A 564 -8.56 16.40 8.18
N ASP A 565 -7.60 16.55 9.07
CA ASP A 565 -7.63 15.84 10.34
C ASP A 565 -8.75 16.40 11.24
N ASP A 566 -9.10 15.67 12.29
CA ASP A 566 -10.18 16.06 13.22
C ASP A 566 -9.91 17.40 13.94
N SER A 567 -8.65 17.83 14.00
CA SER A 567 -8.25 19.13 14.58
C SER A 567 -8.36 20.30 13.59
N GLY A 568 -8.32 20.02 12.28
CA GLY A 568 -8.22 21.01 11.22
C GLY A 568 -6.82 21.62 11.05
N ASP A 569 -5.83 21.18 11.84
CA ASP A 569 -4.48 21.74 11.89
C ASP A 569 -3.61 21.28 10.71
N PHE A 570 -3.90 20.10 10.15
CA PHE A 570 -3.22 19.58 8.97
C PHE A 570 -4.14 18.70 8.14
N HIS A 571 -3.77 18.50 6.88
CA HIS A 571 -4.53 17.68 5.95
C HIS A 571 -3.65 16.56 5.44
N TRP A 572 -4.20 15.34 5.49
CA TRP A 572 -3.65 14.23 4.75
C TRP A 572 -3.86 14.48 3.26
N VAL A 573 -2.79 14.34 2.51
CA VAL A 573 -2.78 14.39 1.05
C VAL A 573 -2.40 13.01 0.56
N ALA A 574 -3.23 12.44 -0.30
CA ALA A 574 -2.95 11.21 -1.00
C ALA A 574 -2.66 11.52 -2.48
N VAL A 575 -1.60 10.93 -3.02
CA VAL A 575 -1.27 10.97 -4.45
C VAL A 575 -1.05 9.54 -4.92
N THR A 576 -1.83 9.12 -5.91
CA THR A 576 -1.49 7.91 -6.67
C THR A 576 -0.62 8.29 -7.85
N THR A 577 0.31 7.41 -8.14
CA THR A 577 1.09 7.39 -9.37
C THR A 577 0.71 6.14 -10.16
N ARG A 578 1.15 6.01 -11.40
CA ARG A 578 0.86 4.82 -12.21
C ARG A 578 1.24 3.50 -11.54
N ARG A 579 2.19 3.50 -10.61
CA ARG A 579 2.76 2.29 -10.01
C ARG A 579 2.59 2.18 -8.50
N ALA A 580 2.15 3.23 -7.82
CA ALA A 580 2.17 3.28 -6.35
C ALA A 580 1.22 4.33 -5.78
N ALA A 581 0.83 4.16 -4.53
CA ALA A 581 0.08 5.15 -3.75
C ALA A 581 0.97 5.77 -2.67
N HIS A 582 0.82 7.08 -2.46
CA HIS A 582 1.63 7.85 -1.52
C HIS A 582 0.74 8.73 -0.64
N VAL A 583 1.15 8.93 0.61
CA VAL A 583 0.53 9.90 1.52
C VAL A 583 1.58 10.79 2.18
N ALA A 584 1.18 12.02 2.46
CA ALA A 584 1.94 12.95 3.28
C ALA A 584 0.98 13.90 3.99
N THR A 585 1.49 14.60 5.01
CA THR A 585 0.72 15.58 5.76
C THR A 585 1.17 17.00 5.40
N PHE A 586 0.20 17.87 5.18
CA PHE A 586 0.42 19.26 4.81
C PHE A 586 -0.37 20.20 5.71
N LYS A 587 0.22 21.35 5.99
CA LYS A 587 -0.49 22.49 6.57
C LYS A 587 -1.08 23.35 5.46
N PHE A 588 -2.41 23.48 5.58
CA PHE A 588 -3.36 24.42 4.96
C PHE A 588 -2.81 25.79 4.70
#